data_AF-A0A371Z0V5-F1
#
_entry.id   AF-A0A371Z0V5-F1
#
_cell.length_a   1.000
_cell.length_b   1.000
_cell.length_c   1.000
_cell.angle_alpha   90.00
_cell.angle_beta   90.00
_cell.angle_gamma   90.00
#
_symmetry.space_group_name_H-M   'P 1'
#
loop_
_entity.id
_entity.type
_entity.pdbx_description
1 polymer ?
#
loop_
_entity_poly.entity_id
_entity_poly.type
_entity_poly.pdbx_seq_one_letter_code
_entity_poly.pdbx_strand_id
1 'polypeptide(L)'
;MTNKHRMGRSALKQMLDTSRPAEIIDNRATALTSHIVVESDIVDVIRDIFDGTSVITDDGKMSKLLSVRAEINESWGQARDAFLSIGRALLDLENVLSKSEYLKLRSGSDRLFPFSDATATQLRQIARAVETGKIPLEKCPGSYGTAYQITLLNDWQLKVAEERGLIRPDVTRREIAALRKELPTPEPTSQRLDKVSLTVEKRRLTRKEGNLLQELSAVRQRISELDNIIDSIPDGKVDTQSG
;
A
#
# COMPACT_ATOMS: atom_id res chain seq x y z
N MET A 1 -50.43 -11.72 47.43
CA MET A 1 -49.78 -12.81 48.19
C MET A 1 -49.10 -13.74 47.19
N THR A 2 -47.77 -13.74 47.10
CA THR A 2 -47.01 -14.89 46.59
C THR A 2 -45.57 -14.76 47.07
N ASN A 3 -45.06 -15.90 47.52
CA ASN A 3 -44.11 -16.06 48.61
C ASN A 3 -42.66 -16.12 48.11
N LYS A 4 -41.77 -15.36 48.75
CA LYS A 4 -40.32 -15.29 48.44
C LYS A 4 -39.65 -16.60 48.88
N HIS A 5 -39.39 -17.52 47.96
CA HIS A 5 -38.63 -18.73 48.27
C HIS A 5 -37.16 -18.38 48.54
N ARG A 6 -36.74 -18.50 49.80
CA ARG A 6 -35.33 -18.45 50.21
C ARG A 6 -34.69 -19.80 49.90
N MET A 7 -33.82 -19.83 48.89
CA MET A 7 -32.96 -20.99 48.63
C MET A 7 -31.96 -21.17 49.78
N GLY A 8 -31.97 -22.35 50.41
CA GLY A 8 -31.08 -22.69 51.52
C GLY A 8 -29.62 -22.84 51.08
N ARG A 9 -28.68 -22.48 51.95
CA ARG A 9 -27.22 -22.50 51.70
C ARG A 9 -26.68 -23.87 51.24
N SER A 10 -27.41 -24.95 51.52
CA SER A 10 -27.08 -26.30 51.08
C SER A 10 -27.26 -26.50 49.56
N ALA A 11 -28.24 -25.83 48.94
CA ALA A 11 -28.49 -25.94 47.50
C ALA A 11 -27.45 -25.16 46.66
N LEU A 12 -26.92 -24.05 47.20
CA LEU A 12 -25.80 -23.32 46.59
C LEU A 12 -24.48 -24.10 46.69
N LYS A 13 -24.26 -24.85 47.77
CA LYS A 13 -23.05 -25.64 47.94
C LYS A 13 -22.98 -26.83 46.96
N GLN A 14 -24.13 -27.41 46.62
CA GLN A 14 -24.23 -28.53 45.68
C GLN A 14 -24.08 -28.10 44.21
N MET A 15 -24.36 -26.84 43.87
CA MET A 15 -24.10 -26.29 42.52
C MET A 15 -22.65 -25.85 42.31
N LEU A 16 -21.92 -25.48 43.38
CA LEU A 16 -20.49 -25.14 43.28
C LEU A 16 -19.58 -26.37 43.19
N ASP A 17 -20.05 -27.55 43.62
CA ASP A 17 -19.27 -28.80 43.68
C ASP A 17 -19.25 -29.58 42.34
N THR A 18 -19.99 -29.12 41.33
CA THR A 18 -19.94 -29.65 39.95
C THR A 18 -19.02 -28.87 39.02
N SER A 19 -18.23 -27.93 39.55
CA SER A 19 -17.17 -27.27 38.79
C SER A 19 -15.97 -28.21 38.72
N ARG A 20 -15.93 -29.06 37.70
CA ARG A 20 -14.65 -29.65 37.25
C ARG A 20 -13.63 -28.51 37.18
N PRO A 21 -12.41 -28.67 37.70
CA PRO A 21 -11.36 -27.71 37.39
C PRO A 21 -11.28 -27.69 35.86
N ALA A 22 -11.65 -26.56 35.26
CA ALA A 22 -11.20 -26.29 33.91
C ALA A 22 -9.68 -26.35 34.04
N GLU A 23 -9.07 -27.43 33.55
CA GLU A 23 -7.65 -27.42 33.23
C GLU A 23 -7.49 -26.18 32.35
N ILE A 24 -6.92 -25.13 32.94
CA ILE A 24 -6.32 -24.06 32.18
C ILE A 24 -5.12 -24.75 31.54
N ILE A 25 -5.38 -25.45 30.43
CA ILE A 25 -4.35 -25.76 29.47
C ILE A 25 -3.88 -24.38 29.06
N ASP A 26 -2.69 -24.02 29.55
CA ASP A 26 -2.04 -22.77 29.21
C ASP A 26 -1.70 -22.80 27.72
N ASN A 27 -2.71 -22.51 26.90
CA ASN A 27 -2.59 -22.48 25.44
C ASN A 27 -1.64 -21.37 24.98
N ARG A 28 -1.22 -20.45 25.87
CA ARG A 28 -0.17 -19.48 25.56
C ARG A 28 1.20 -20.13 25.62
N ALA A 29 1.45 -21.06 26.54
CA ALA A 29 2.71 -21.81 26.59
C ALA A 29 2.90 -22.70 25.36
N THR A 30 1.85 -23.36 24.87
CA THR A 30 1.89 -24.14 23.62
C THR A 30 1.94 -23.26 22.36
N ALA A 31 1.28 -22.10 22.36
CA ALA A 31 1.40 -21.13 21.25
C ALA A 31 2.80 -20.50 21.16
N LEU A 32 3.53 -20.38 22.27
CA LEU A 32 4.93 -19.94 22.26
C LEU A 32 5.86 -21.05 21.74
N THR A 33 5.51 -22.32 21.96
CA THR A 33 6.32 -23.47 21.52
C THR A 33 6.27 -23.64 19.99
N SER A 34 5.18 -23.25 19.32
CA SER A 34 5.09 -23.29 17.84
C SER A 34 5.96 -22.25 17.13
N HIS A 35 6.48 -21.23 17.83
CA HIS A 35 7.45 -20.27 17.28
C HIS A 35 8.90 -20.58 17.65
N ILE A 36 9.16 -21.65 18.41
CA ILE A 36 10.51 -22.21 18.67
C ILE A 36 10.73 -23.42 17.76
N VAL A 37 10.24 -23.37 16.52
CA VAL A 37 11.01 -23.94 15.43
C VAL A 37 11.87 -22.78 14.95
N VAL A 38 12.93 -22.50 15.70
CA VAL A 38 14.06 -21.78 15.10
C VAL A 38 14.44 -22.68 13.94
N GLU A 39 14.12 -22.30 12.70
CA GLU A 39 14.64 -22.99 11.53
C GLU A 39 16.13 -23.21 11.81
N SER A 40 16.58 -24.46 11.85
CA SER A 40 17.97 -24.84 12.15
C SER A 40 18.95 -23.94 11.38
N ASP A 41 18.55 -23.61 10.16
CA ASP A 41 19.17 -22.73 9.20
C ASP A 41 19.53 -21.34 9.79
N ILE A 42 18.70 -20.76 10.65
CA ILE A 42 18.97 -19.45 11.26
C ILE A 42 20.06 -19.54 12.32
N VAL A 43 20.08 -20.60 13.13
CA VAL A 43 21.13 -20.80 14.13
C VAL A 43 22.47 -21.00 13.43
N ASP A 44 22.48 -21.74 12.32
CA ASP A 44 23.69 -21.96 11.53
C ASP A 44 24.19 -20.67 10.89
N VAL A 45 23.29 -19.83 10.37
CA VAL A 45 23.64 -18.48 9.86
C VAL A 45 24.21 -17.59 10.97
N ILE A 46 23.63 -17.61 12.18
CA ILE A 46 24.18 -16.82 13.30
C ILE A 46 25.56 -17.34 13.69
N ARG A 47 25.76 -18.66 13.73
CA ARG A 47 27.07 -19.26 14.03
C ARG A 47 28.12 -18.89 12.99
N ASP A 48 27.76 -18.88 11.71
CA ASP A 48 28.65 -18.47 10.62
C ASP A 48 29.03 -16.98 10.72
N ILE A 49 28.06 -16.09 10.92
CA ILE A 49 28.29 -14.63 11.04
C ILE A 49 29.19 -14.30 12.24
N PHE A 50 28.99 -15.00 13.35
CA PHE A 50 29.69 -14.73 14.61
C PHE A 50 30.83 -15.70 14.90
N ASP A 51 31.34 -16.41 13.89
CA ASP A 51 32.44 -17.34 14.04
C ASP A 51 33.67 -16.67 14.69
N GLY A 52 34.31 -17.42 15.60
CA GLY A 52 35.44 -16.91 16.39
C GLY A 52 35.07 -15.88 17.48
N THR A 53 33.79 -15.63 17.76
CA THR A 53 33.37 -14.69 18.82
C THR A 53 32.70 -15.39 20.01
N SER A 54 32.61 -14.68 21.15
CA SER A 54 31.94 -15.17 22.35
C SER A 54 30.42 -15.34 22.21
N VAL A 55 29.81 -14.94 21.08
CA VAL A 55 28.36 -15.06 20.86
C VAL A 55 27.95 -16.53 20.71
N ILE A 56 28.81 -17.37 20.16
CA ILE A 56 28.50 -18.78 19.89
C ILE A 56 28.46 -19.62 21.18
N THR A 57 29.26 -19.24 22.17
CA THR A 57 29.40 -19.95 23.44
C THR A 57 28.58 -19.34 24.58
N ASP A 58 27.88 -18.24 24.32
CA ASP A 58 27.09 -17.49 25.29
C ASP A 58 25.60 -17.59 24.95
N ASP A 59 24.91 -18.48 25.66
CA ASP A 59 23.47 -18.72 25.48
C ASP A 59 22.64 -17.45 25.68
N GLY A 60 23.08 -16.53 26.54
CA GLY A 60 22.40 -15.25 26.77
C GLY A 60 22.46 -14.33 25.56
N LYS A 61 23.62 -14.24 24.90
CA LYS A 61 23.79 -13.47 23.66
C LYS A 61 23.01 -14.10 22.49
N MET A 62 23.07 -15.43 22.36
CA MET A 62 22.33 -16.15 21.32
C MET A 62 20.82 -15.97 21.46
N SER A 63 20.28 -16.15 22.68
CA SER A 63 18.86 -15.93 22.97
C SER A 63 18.44 -14.49 22.67
N LYS A 64 19.26 -13.50 23.05
CA LYS A 64 18.98 -12.09 22.76
C LYS A 64 18.93 -11.81 21.25
N LEU A 65 19.87 -12.33 20.46
CA LEU A 65 19.88 -12.18 19.01
C LEU A 65 18.62 -12.76 18.35
N LEU A 66 18.22 -13.97 18.74
CA LEU A 66 17.01 -14.60 18.22
C LEU A 66 15.76 -13.80 18.57
N SER A 67 15.65 -13.31 19.81
CA SER A 67 14.52 -12.48 20.25
C SER A 67 14.43 -11.16 19.46
N VAL A 68 15.55 -10.45 19.29
CA VAL A 68 15.59 -9.18 18.56
C VAL A 68 15.30 -9.39 17.07
N ARG A 69 15.78 -10.48 16.47
CA ARG A 69 15.46 -10.82 15.08
C ARG A 69 13.95 -11.04 14.89
N ALA A 70 13.30 -11.75 15.81
CA ALA A 70 11.86 -11.97 15.76
C ALA A 70 11.09 -10.64 15.86
N GLU A 71 11.47 -9.79 16.82
CA GLU A 71 10.89 -8.45 17.02
C GLU A 71 11.05 -7.55 15.77
N ILE A 72 12.21 -7.57 15.12
CA ILE A 72 12.47 -6.84 13.88
C ILE A 72 11.59 -7.36 12.75
N ASN A 73 11.46 -8.68 12.58
CA ASN A 73 10.64 -9.26 11.53
C ASN A 73 9.14 -8.94 11.71
N GLU A 74 8.66 -8.98 12.95
CA GLU A 74 7.29 -8.57 13.27
C GLU A 74 7.06 -7.09 12.95
N SER A 75 7.96 -6.22 13.42
CA SER A 75 7.89 -4.78 13.15
C SER A 75 7.92 -4.48 11.65
N TRP A 76 8.67 -5.28 10.87
CA TRP A 76 8.69 -5.15 9.41
C TRP A 76 7.36 -5.52 8.77
N GLY A 77 6.72 -6.59 9.23
CA GLY A 77 5.37 -6.97 8.81
C GLY A 77 4.35 -5.88 9.14
N GLN A 78 4.42 -5.30 10.34
CA GLN A 78 3.54 -4.20 10.74
C GLN A 78 3.73 -2.96 9.86
N ALA A 79 4.98 -2.59 9.53
CA ALA A 79 5.25 -1.48 8.64
C ALA A 79 4.67 -1.71 7.22
N ARG A 80 4.81 -2.95 6.71
CA ARG A 80 4.19 -3.38 5.45
C ARG A 80 2.68 -3.17 5.46
N ASP A 81 2.03 -3.71 6.48
CA ASP A 81 0.58 -3.68 6.60
C ASP A 81 0.07 -2.25 6.78
N ALA A 82 0.80 -1.42 7.52
CA ALA A 82 0.47 -0.01 7.70
C ALA A 82 0.48 0.77 6.39
N PHE A 83 1.55 0.70 5.59
CA PHE A 83 1.59 1.45 4.34
C PHE A 83 0.60 0.91 3.29
N LEU A 84 0.32 -0.39 3.31
CA LEU A 84 -0.73 -0.99 2.46
C LEU A 84 -2.12 -0.49 2.85
N SER A 85 -2.40 -0.40 4.15
CA SER A 85 -3.66 0.16 4.66
C SER A 85 -3.84 1.62 4.23
N ILE A 86 -2.77 2.42 4.27
CA ILE A 86 -2.81 3.81 3.78
C ILE A 86 -3.11 3.83 2.28
N GLY A 87 -2.43 3.00 1.49
CA GLY A 87 -2.65 2.90 0.05
C GLY A 87 -4.09 2.51 -0.31
N ARG A 88 -4.69 1.56 0.41
CA ARG A 88 -6.09 1.15 0.25
C ARG A 88 -7.06 2.28 0.57
N ALA A 89 -6.89 2.96 1.70
CA ALA A 89 -7.71 4.11 2.07
C ALA A 89 -7.65 5.23 1.03
N LEU A 90 -6.47 5.46 0.42
CA LEU A 90 -6.31 6.42 -0.67
C LEU A 90 -7.01 5.99 -1.96
N LEU A 91 -7.05 4.68 -2.27
CA LEU A 91 -7.80 4.14 -3.41
C LEU A 91 -9.31 4.26 -3.20
N ASP A 92 -9.78 3.95 -1.99
CA ASP A 92 -11.18 4.12 -1.61
C ASP A 92 -11.62 5.58 -1.74
N LEU A 93 -10.79 6.51 -1.27
CA LEU A 93 -11.03 7.95 -1.43
C LEU A 93 -11.06 8.38 -2.90
N GLU A 94 -10.13 7.86 -3.74
CA GLU A 94 -10.10 8.14 -5.18
C GLU A 94 -11.39 7.70 -5.88
N ASN A 95 -12.04 6.62 -5.42
CA ASN A 95 -13.28 6.11 -6.01
C ASN A 95 -14.52 6.96 -5.67
N VAL A 96 -14.49 7.75 -4.60
CA VAL A 96 -15.62 8.59 -4.16
C VAL A 96 -15.54 10.01 -4.73
N LEU A 97 -14.33 10.52 -4.96
CA LEU A 97 -14.13 11.89 -5.43
C LEU A 97 -14.38 12.03 -6.93
N SER A 98 -14.98 13.14 -7.32
CA SER A 98 -14.99 13.56 -8.73
C SER A 98 -13.57 13.89 -9.20
N LYS A 99 -13.37 13.92 -10.53
CA LYS A 99 -12.07 14.25 -11.13
C LYS A 99 -11.53 15.61 -10.68
N SER A 100 -12.40 16.62 -10.53
CA SER A 100 -11.99 17.97 -10.11
C SER A 100 -11.62 18.02 -8.62
N GLU A 101 -12.34 17.29 -7.77
CA GLU A 101 -12.03 17.17 -6.34
C GLU A 101 -10.73 16.41 -6.11
N TYR A 102 -10.51 15.33 -6.85
CA TYR A 102 -9.27 14.57 -6.80
C TYR A 102 -8.05 15.42 -7.19
N LEU A 103 -8.17 16.29 -8.21
CA LEU A 103 -7.10 17.23 -8.56
C LEU A 103 -6.78 18.21 -7.42
N LYS A 104 -7.81 18.69 -6.70
CA LYS A 104 -7.62 19.54 -5.50
C LYS A 104 -6.97 18.77 -4.35
N LEU A 105 -7.36 17.50 -4.15
CA LEU A 105 -6.73 16.62 -3.16
C LEU A 105 -5.23 16.46 -3.45
N ARG A 106 -4.88 16.21 -4.72
CA ARG A 106 -3.46 16.08 -5.13
C ARG A 106 -2.67 17.35 -4.89
N SER A 107 -3.21 18.52 -5.25
CA SER A 107 -2.51 19.79 -5.01
C SER A 107 -2.43 20.19 -3.53
N GLY A 108 -3.28 19.62 -2.67
CA GLY A 108 -3.33 19.89 -1.23
C GLY A 108 -2.82 18.77 -0.33
N SER A 109 -2.25 17.69 -0.89
CA SER A 109 -1.94 16.46 -0.13
C SER A 109 -1.06 16.72 1.08
N ASP A 110 0.01 17.50 0.91
CA ASP A 110 1.00 17.83 1.93
C ASP A 110 0.40 18.66 3.09
N ARG A 111 -0.79 19.24 2.91
CA ARG A 111 -1.52 19.98 3.96
C ARG A 111 -2.54 19.13 4.69
N LEU A 112 -3.01 18.04 4.08
CA LEU A 112 -4.05 17.17 4.63
C LEU A 112 -3.45 15.90 5.26
N PHE A 113 -2.34 15.41 4.72
CA PHE A 113 -1.70 14.17 5.11
C PHE A 113 -0.24 14.38 5.53
N PRO A 114 0.34 13.47 6.33
CA PRO A 114 1.74 13.56 6.75
C PRO A 114 2.73 13.11 5.65
N PHE A 115 2.38 13.33 4.38
CA PHE A 115 3.18 12.92 3.22
C PHE A 115 2.80 13.69 1.96
N SER A 116 3.70 13.65 0.97
CA SER A 116 3.51 14.35 -0.31
C SER A 116 2.53 13.65 -1.26
N ASP A 117 2.01 14.36 -2.28
CA ASP A 117 1.26 13.73 -3.39
C ASP A 117 2.07 12.62 -4.10
N ALA A 118 3.39 12.78 -4.18
CA ALA A 118 4.28 11.78 -4.75
C ALA A 118 4.24 10.49 -3.90
N THR A 119 4.37 10.61 -2.58
CA THR A 119 4.23 9.47 -1.66
C THR A 119 2.84 8.86 -1.74
N ALA A 120 1.77 9.67 -1.76
CA ALA A 120 0.40 9.19 -1.89
C ALA A 120 0.21 8.36 -3.17
N THR A 121 0.81 8.80 -4.28
CA THR A 121 0.80 8.09 -5.56
C THR A 121 1.53 6.75 -5.47
N GLN A 122 2.70 6.71 -4.82
CA GLN A 122 3.44 5.46 -4.62
C GLN A 122 2.61 4.46 -3.79
N LEU A 123 2.02 4.89 -2.69
CA LEU A 123 1.21 4.05 -1.80
C LEU A 123 -0.02 3.46 -2.53
N ARG A 124 -0.73 4.27 -3.31
CA ARG A 124 -1.85 3.78 -4.15
C ARG A 124 -1.40 2.74 -5.17
N GLN A 125 -0.25 2.95 -5.81
CA GLN A 125 0.28 1.97 -6.77
C GLN A 125 0.66 0.65 -6.11
N ILE A 126 1.28 0.69 -4.94
CA ILE A 126 1.65 -0.52 -4.20
C ILE A 126 0.39 -1.29 -3.79
N ALA A 127 -0.60 -0.61 -3.20
CA ALA A 127 -1.85 -1.23 -2.80
C ALA A 127 -2.55 -1.89 -4.00
N ARG A 128 -2.65 -1.18 -5.14
CA ARG A 128 -3.23 -1.73 -6.37
C ARG A 128 -2.45 -2.95 -6.87
N ALA A 129 -1.12 -2.91 -6.86
CA ALA A 129 -0.30 -4.03 -7.30
C ALA A 129 -0.49 -5.28 -6.41
N VAL A 130 -0.72 -5.09 -5.11
CA VAL A 130 -1.05 -6.19 -4.19
C VAL A 130 -2.46 -6.72 -4.44
N GLU A 131 -3.44 -5.85 -4.59
CA GLU A 131 -4.84 -6.23 -4.85
C GLU A 131 -5.02 -6.98 -6.17
N THR A 132 -4.29 -6.60 -7.22
CA THR A 132 -4.31 -7.30 -8.50
C THR A 132 -3.46 -8.57 -8.51
N GLY A 133 -2.78 -8.91 -7.41
CA GLY A 133 -1.88 -10.06 -7.32
C GLY A 133 -0.55 -9.91 -8.06
N LYS A 134 -0.22 -8.72 -8.57
CA LYS A 134 1.08 -8.42 -9.19
C LYS A 134 2.22 -8.58 -8.18
N ILE A 135 1.96 -8.23 -6.93
CA ILE A 135 2.85 -8.46 -5.80
C ILE A 135 2.06 -9.30 -4.78
N PRO A 136 2.38 -10.60 -4.59
CA PRO A 136 1.76 -11.38 -3.52
C PRO A 136 1.97 -10.70 -2.17
N LEU A 137 0.92 -10.61 -1.34
CA LEU A 137 0.96 -9.92 -0.04
C LEU A 137 2.14 -10.38 0.82
N GLU A 138 2.33 -11.71 0.91
CA GLU A 138 3.40 -12.32 1.71
C GLU A 138 4.80 -12.11 1.15
N LYS A 139 4.93 -11.64 -0.10
CA LYS A 139 6.21 -11.33 -0.74
C LYS A 139 6.43 -9.82 -0.85
N CYS A 140 5.49 -9.00 -0.40
CA CYS A 140 5.60 -7.55 -0.45
C CYS A 140 6.69 -7.07 0.53
N PRO A 141 7.67 -6.26 0.10
CA PRO A 141 8.74 -5.79 0.96
C PRO A 141 8.25 -4.89 2.12
N GLY A 142 8.94 -4.93 3.25
CA GLY A 142 8.65 -4.07 4.42
C GLY A 142 8.86 -2.57 4.19
N SER A 143 9.62 -2.19 3.15
CA SER A 143 9.81 -0.80 2.75
C SER A 143 8.93 -0.43 1.56
N TYR A 144 8.07 0.58 1.71
CA TYR A 144 7.23 1.10 0.62
C TYR A 144 8.08 1.54 -0.58
N GLY A 145 9.29 2.08 -0.35
CA GLY A 145 10.18 2.53 -1.41
C GLY A 145 10.67 1.37 -2.30
N THR A 146 10.97 0.23 -1.69
CA THR A 146 11.32 -1.00 -2.44
C THR A 146 10.09 -1.60 -3.11
N ALA A 147 8.96 -1.70 -2.41
CA ALA A 147 7.70 -2.20 -2.97
C ALA A 147 7.29 -1.39 -4.22
N TYR A 148 7.43 -0.06 -4.17
CA TYR A 148 7.20 0.82 -5.31
C TYR A 148 8.14 0.52 -6.49
N GLN A 149 9.41 0.16 -6.26
CA GLN A 149 10.28 -0.22 -7.38
C GLN A 149 9.79 -1.47 -8.11
N ILE A 150 9.17 -2.41 -7.40
CA ILE A 150 8.58 -3.62 -7.99
C ILE A 150 7.36 -3.25 -8.85
N THR A 151 6.54 -2.27 -8.43
CA THR A 151 5.37 -1.84 -9.22
C THR A 151 5.77 -1.30 -10.60
N LEU A 152 6.97 -0.74 -10.72
CA LEU A 152 7.52 -0.17 -11.96
C LEU A 152 8.05 -1.21 -12.95
N LEU A 153 8.16 -2.49 -12.55
CA LEU A 153 8.56 -3.56 -13.46
C LEU A 153 7.44 -3.85 -14.46
N ASN A 154 7.80 -4.03 -15.73
CA ASN A 154 6.87 -4.60 -16.72
C ASN A 154 6.71 -6.12 -16.48
N ASP A 155 5.74 -6.75 -17.14
CA ASP A 155 5.39 -8.16 -16.88
C ASP A 155 6.57 -9.12 -17.15
N TRP A 156 7.39 -8.83 -18.16
CA TRP A 156 8.58 -9.63 -18.45
C TRP A 156 9.66 -9.46 -17.37
N GLN A 157 9.95 -8.22 -16.97
CA GLN A 157 10.89 -7.93 -15.87
C GLN A 157 10.40 -8.55 -14.56
N LEU A 158 9.10 -8.54 -14.30
CA LEU A 158 8.50 -9.14 -13.11
C LEU A 158 8.69 -10.66 -13.13
N LYS A 159 8.45 -11.32 -14.27
CA LYS A 159 8.72 -12.75 -14.42
C LYS A 159 10.19 -13.09 -14.19
N VAL A 160 11.12 -12.30 -14.75
CA VAL A 160 12.55 -12.50 -14.49
C VAL A 160 12.89 -12.23 -13.02
N ALA A 161 12.26 -11.25 -12.38
CA ALA A 161 12.42 -11.01 -10.95
C ALA A 161 11.97 -12.22 -10.13
N GLU A 162 10.83 -12.83 -10.46
CA GLU A 162 10.34 -14.05 -9.81
C GLU A 162 11.28 -15.24 -10.01
N GLU A 163 11.74 -15.48 -11.24
CA GLU A 163 12.68 -16.55 -11.57
C GLU A 163 14.02 -16.39 -10.82
N ARG A 164 14.45 -15.15 -10.58
CA ARG A 164 15.66 -14.82 -9.80
C ARG A 164 15.42 -14.73 -8.30
N GLY A 165 14.21 -15.02 -7.82
CA GLY A 165 13.85 -14.93 -6.42
C GLY A 165 13.86 -13.52 -5.83
N LEU A 166 13.76 -12.48 -6.66
CA LEU A 166 13.78 -11.06 -6.26
C LEU A 166 12.43 -10.52 -5.78
N ILE A 167 11.38 -11.33 -5.83
CA ILE A 167 10.06 -11.00 -5.26
C ILE A 167 9.94 -11.70 -3.91
N ARG A 168 10.43 -11.04 -2.85
CA ARG A 168 10.46 -11.56 -1.47
C ARG A 168 10.50 -10.42 -0.45
N PRO A 169 10.12 -10.65 0.83
CA PRO A 169 9.99 -9.59 1.84
C PRO A 169 11.28 -8.83 2.17
N ASP A 170 12.42 -9.51 2.09
CA ASP A 170 13.75 -9.02 2.45
C ASP A 170 14.52 -8.43 1.25
N VAL A 171 13.90 -8.36 0.06
CA VAL A 171 14.58 -7.81 -1.12
C VAL A 171 14.94 -6.34 -0.89
N THR A 172 16.13 -5.97 -1.32
CA THR A 172 16.62 -4.61 -1.20
C THR A 172 16.27 -3.77 -2.43
N ARG A 173 16.15 -2.46 -2.22
CA ARG A 173 15.99 -1.49 -3.33
C ARG A 173 17.13 -1.60 -4.35
N ARG A 174 18.35 -1.92 -3.89
CA ARG A 174 19.55 -2.06 -4.73
C ARG A 174 19.42 -3.25 -5.69
N GLU A 175 18.92 -4.39 -5.23
CA GLU A 175 18.71 -5.57 -6.07
C GLU A 175 17.69 -5.31 -7.18
N ILE A 176 16.56 -4.68 -6.87
CA ILE A 176 15.55 -4.32 -7.87
C ILE A 176 16.10 -3.27 -8.86
N ALA A 177 16.88 -2.30 -8.38
CA ALA A 177 17.51 -1.31 -9.23
C ALA A 177 18.56 -1.94 -10.18
N ALA A 178 19.33 -2.92 -9.70
CA ALA A 178 20.28 -3.66 -10.52
C ALA A 178 19.57 -4.44 -11.63
N LEU A 179 18.48 -5.14 -11.29
CA LEU A 179 17.65 -5.85 -12.27
C LEU A 179 17.16 -4.91 -13.38
N ARG A 180 16.64 -3.73 -13.03
CA ARG A 180 16.14 -2.74 -14.00
C ARG A 180 17.24 -2.19 -14.91
N LYS A 181 18.47 -2.09 -14.40
CA LYS A 181 19.63 -1.65 -15.17
C LYS A 181 20.12 -2.73 -16.14
N GLU A 182 20.09 -3.98 -15.72
CA GLU A 182 20.45 -5.15 -16.54
C GLU A 182 19.42 -5.47 -17.61
N LEU A 183 18.14 -5.28 -17.27
CA LEU A 183 17.00 -5.52 -18.14
C LEU A 183 16.38 -4.17 -18.50
N PRO A 184 17.08 -3.32 -19.30
CA PRO A 184 16.49 -2.08 -19.74
C PRO A 184 15.15 -2.41 -20.39
N THR A 185 14.11 -1.71 -19.96
CA THR A 185 12.85 -1.72 -20.69
C THR A 185 13.21 -1.36 -22.12
N PRO A 186 12.84 -2.16 -23.13
CA PRO A 186 12.98 -1.68 -24.49
C PRO A 186 12.26 -0.34 -24.53
N GLU A 187 13.00 0.72 -24.84
CA GLU A 187 12.41 1.97 -25.34
C GLU A 187 11.29 1.57 -26.33
N PRO A 188 10.22 2.36 -26.49
CA PRO A 188 9.16 2.06 -27.44
C PRO A 188 9.64 2.16 -28.92
N THR A 189 10.83 1.68 -29.23
CA THR A 189 11.30 1.23 -30.52
C THR A 189 10.85 -0.21 -30.74
N SER A 190 9.61 -0.33 -31.21
CA SER A 190 9.21 -1.34 -32.20
C SER A 190 9.58 -2.79 -31.91
N GLN A 191 8.87 -3.48 -31.01
CA GLN A 191 8.66 -4.93 -31.17
C GLN A 191 7.42 -5.45 -30.41
N ARG A 192 6.48 -5.94 -31.22
CA ARG A 192 5.20 -6.61 -30.86
C ARG A 192 4.21 -5.81 -30.01
N LEU A 193 3.95 -4.60 -30.45
CA LEU A 193 2.65 -3.99 -30.18
C LEU A 193 1.58 -4.82 -30.92
N ASP A 194 0.68 -5.47 -30.18
CA ASP A 194 -0.49 -6.11 -30.75
C ASP A 194 -1.25 -5.06 -31.58
N LYS A 195 -1.35 -5.31 -32.90
CA LYS A 195 -1.99 -4.41 -33.86
C LYS A 195 -3.43 -4.10 -33.42
N VAL A 196 -4.10 -5.05 -32.76
CA VAL A 196 -5.44 -4.86 -32.22
C VAL A 196 -5.43 -3.85 -31.07
N SER A 197 -4.57 -4.07 -30.07
CA SER A 197 -4.39 -3.15 -28.93
C SER A 197 -4.03 -1.72 -29.35
N LEU A 198 -3.12 -1.54 -30.31
CA LEU A 198 -2.80 -0.21 -30.86
C LEU A 198 -3.97 0.43 -31.61
N THR A 199 -4.75 -0.37 -32.33
CA THR A 199 -5.90 0.14 -33.07
C THR A 199 -7.02 0.59 -32.12
N VAL A 200 -7.21 -0.14 -31.01
CA VAL A 200 -8.14 0.24 -29.94
C VAL A 200 -7.69 1.54 -29.29
N GLU A 201 -6.41 1.65 -28.93
CA GLU A 201 -5.88 2.86 -28.29
C GLU A 201 -5.92 4.07 -29.24
N LYS A 202 -5.56 3.90 -30.51
CA LYS A 202 -5.71 4.94 -31.53
C LYS A 202 -7.16 5.41 -31.63
N ARG A 203 -8.13 4.50 -31.70
CA ARG A 203 -9.56 4.87 -31.74
C ARG A 203 -10.01 5.63 -30.49
N ARG A 204 -9.53 5.22 -29.32
CA ARG A 204 -9.82 5.91 -28.05
C ARG A 204 -9.27 7.32 -28.05
N LEU A 205 -8.02 7.51 -28.49
CA LEU A 205 -7.37 8.81 -28.56
C LEU A 205 -8.03 9.72 -29.61
N THR A 206 -8.40 9.20 -30.79
CA THR A 206 -9.13 9.97 -31.81
C THR A 206 -10.52 10.41 -31.31
N ARG A 207 -11.22 9.58 -30.54
CA ARG A 207 -12.49 9.99 -29.90
C ARG A 207 -12.26 11.11 -28.88
N LYS A 208 -11.20 10.98 -28.06
CA LYS A 208 -10.83 12.00 -27.09
C LYS A 208 -10.47 13.32 -27.77
N GLU A 209 -9.73 13.26 -28.87
CA GLU A 209 -9.40 14.42 -29.72
C GLU A 209 -10.67 15.10 -30.26
N GLY A 210 -11.62 14.33 -30.78
CA GLY A 210 -12.91 14.87 -31.24
C GLY A 210 -13.70 15.57 -30.13
N ASN A 211 -13.76 14.98 -28.94
CA ASN A 211 -14.44 15.59 -27.80
C ASN A 211 -13.74 16.89 -27.36
N LEU A 212 -12.40 16.90 -27.29
CA LEU A 212 -11.62 18.08 -26.93
C LEU A 212 -11.78 19.20 -27.97
N LEU A 213 -11.88 18.88 -29.25
CA LEU A 213 -12.16 19.85 -30.30
C LEU A 213 -13.57 20.46 -30.16
N GLN A 214 -14.57 19.65 -29.81
CA GLN A 214 -15.92 20.15 -29.49
C GLN A 214 -15.90 21.09 -28.27
N GLU A 215 -15.27 20.67 -27.18
CA GLU A 215 -15.12 21.51 -25.99
C GLU A 215 -14.42 22.84 -26.32
N LEU A 216 -13.33 22.79 -27.10
CA LEU A 216 -12.60 23.97 -27.53
C LEU A 216 -13.45 24.89 -28.41
N SER A 217 -14.30 24.32 -29.27
CA SER A 217 -15.23 25.11 -30.08
C SER A 217 -16.29 25.81 -29.22
N ALA A 218 -16.85 25.13 -28.22
CA ALA A 218 -17.82 25.71 -27.30
C ALA A 218 -17.21 26.83 -26.46
N VAL A 219 -15.97 26.63 -25.97
CA VAL A 219 -15.23 27.67 -25.23
C VAL A 219 -14.98 28.89 -26.12
N ARG A 220 -14.56 28.69 -27.38
CA ARG A 220 -14.35 29.81 -28.31
C ARG A 220 -15.63 30.56 -28.64
N GLN A 221 -16.74 29.84 -28.83
CA GLN A 221 -18.05 30.47 -29.04
C GLN A 221 -18.42 31.32 -27.83
N ARG A 222 -18.22 30.80 -26.61
CA ARG A 222 -18.51 31.54 -25.39
C ARG A 222 -17.65 32.80 -25.24
N ILE A 223 -16.37 32.72 -25.60
CA ILE A 223 -15.48 33.90 -25.64
C ILE A 223 -16.04 34.94 -26.61
N SER A 224 -16.41 34.54 -27.83
CA SER A 224 -16.98 35.47 -28.82
C SER A 224 -18.31 36.08 -28.37
N GLU A 225 -19.18 35.32 -27.70
CA GLU A 225 -20.40 35.85 -27.10
C GLU A 225 -20.09 36.92 -26.04
N LEU A 226 -19.09 36.66 -25.19
CA LEU A 226 -18.65 37.61 -24.17
C LEU A 226 -18.02 38.86 -24.80
N ASP A 227 -17.20 38.71 -25.84
CA ASP A 227 -16.62 39.84 -26.58
C ASP A 227 -17.73 40.71 -27.18
N ASN A 228 -18.74 40.12 -27.81
CA ASN A 228 -19.90 40.85 -28.34
C ASN A 228 -20.68 41.57 -27.23
N ILE A 229 -20.84 40.94 -26.06
CA ILE A 229 -21.48 41.57 -24.90
C ILE A 229 -20.64 42.76 -24.42
N ILE A 230 -19.33 42.58 -24.28
CA ILE A 230 -18.40 43.64 -23.86
C ILE A 230 -18.45 44.81 -24.83
N ASP A 231 -18.41 44.55 -26.14
CA ASP A 231 -18.48 45.58 -27.18
C ASP A 231 -19.85 46.29 -27.23
N SER A 232 -20.92 45.61 -26.78
CA SER A 232 -22.28 46.17 -26.71
C SER A 232 -22.57 46.97 -25.44
N ILE A 233 -21.70 46.89 -24.42
CA ILE A 233 -21.80 47.72 -23.22
C ILE A 233 -21.16 49.08 -23.56
N PRO A 234 -21.95 50.16 -23.71
CA PRO A 234 -21.35 51.47 -23.91
C PRO A 234 -20.52 51.82 -22.67
N ASP A 235 -19.33 52.38 -22.88
CA ASP A 235 -18.48 52.90 -21.81
C ASP A 235 -19.32 53.79 -20.90
N GLY A 236 -19.69 53.23 -19.75
CA GLY A 236 -20.38 53.96 -18.70
C GLY A 236 -19.43 55.03 -18.24
N LYS A 237 -19.76 56.29 -18.58
CA LYS A 237 -19.11 57.47 -18.02
C LYS A 237 -18.91 57.24 -16.53
N VAL A 238 -17.64 57.19 -16.12
CA VAL A 238 -17.29 57.48 -14.74
C VAL A 238 -17.57 58.97 -14.58
N ASP A 239 -18.82 59.29 -14.25
CA ASP A 239 -19.20 60.60 -13.74
C ASP A 239 -18.54 60.76 -12.36
N THR A 240 -17.27 61.15 -12.37
CA THR A 240 -16.66 61.86 -11.25
C THR A 240 -17.07 63.33 -11.35
N GLN A 241 -18.29 63.65 -10.90
CA GLN A 241 -18.62 64.99 -10.42
C GLN A 241 -18.56 64.99 -8.88
N SER A 242 -17.63 65.75 -8.33
CA SER A 242 -17.93 66.93 -7.49
C SER A 242 -16.65 67.47 -6.86
N GLY A 243 -16.31 68.70 -7.26
CA GLY A 243 -15.25 69.56 -6.78
C GLY A 243 -15.31 70.85 -7.59
#